data_AF-A0A8T4I2V0-F1
#
_entry.id   AF-A0A8T4I2V0-F1
#
_cell.length_a   1.000
_cell.length_b   1.000
_cell.length_c   1.000
_cell.angle_alpha   90.00
_cell.angle_beta   90.00
_cell.angle_gamma   90.00
#
_symmetry.space_group_name_H-M   'P 1'
#
loop_
_entity.id
_entity.type
_entity.pdbx_description
1 polymer ?
#
loop_
_entity_poly.entity_id
_entity_poly.type
_entity_poly.pdbx_seq_one_letter_code
_entity_poly.pdbx_strand_id
1 'polypeptide(L)' 'PLEPGDAWFIARHSPARVLAEVDAKRGLLDRYAEVADLDYEDNEPEYAYGRATGLGEAVRLLALPYASHPDYREEWRP' A
#
# COMPACT_ATOMS: atom_id res chain seq x y z
N PRO A 1 18.24 5.81 -29.64
CA PRO A 1 18.76 6.66 -28.55
C PRO A 1 17.63 6.90 -27.54
N LEU A 2 17.89 6.88 -26.24
CA LEU A 2 16.88 7.25 -25.24
C LEU A 2 16.55 8.74 -25.38
N GLU A 3 15.27 9.10 -25.36
CA GLU A 3 14.87 10.50 -25.40
C GLU A 3 15.21 11.19 -24.06
N PRO A 4 15.40 12.52 -24.03
CA PRO A 4 15.68 13.23 -22.78
C PRO A 4 14.66 12.97 -21.65
N GLY A 5 13.40 12.70 -22.01
CA GLY A 5 12.35 12.29 -21.07
C GLY A 5 12.61 10.92 -20.44
N ASP A 6 13.15 9.97 -21.20
CA ASP A 6 13.46 8.62 -20.71
C ASP A 6 14.61 8.65 -19.71
N ALA A 7 15.66 9.44 -19.95
CA ALA A 7 16.78 9.58 -19.03
C ALA A 7 16.35 10.21 -17.69
N TRP A 8 15.46 11.20 -17.72
CA TRP A 8 14.90 11.81 -16.52
C TRP A 8 13.97 10.84 -15.78
N PHE A 9 13.15 10.07 -16.52
CA PHE A 9 12.31 9.01 -15.97
C PHE A 9 13.16 7.94 -15.27
N ILE A 10 14.21 7.44 -15.92
CA ILE A 10 15.13 6.44 -15.36
C ILE A 10 15.86 6.98 -14.11
N ALA A 11 16.29 8.24 -14.12
CA ALA A 11 16.95 8.85 -12.97
C ALA A 11 16.01 9.00 -11.77
N ARG A 12 14.74 9.41 -12.01
CA ARG A 12 13.73 9.57 -10.96
C ARG A 12 13.18 8.22 -10.46
N HIS A 13 13.12 7.23 -11.34
CA HIS A 13 12.73 5.84 -11.05
C HIS A 13 13.95 4.93 -10.97
N SER A 14 15.06 5.42 -10.40
CA SER A 14 16.26 4.60 -10.26
C SER A 14 15.89 3.27 -9.58
N PRO A 15 16.41 2.12 -10.05
CA PRO A 15 15.99 0.83 -9.51
C PRO A 15 16.11 0.74 -7.98
N ALA A 16 17.14 1.36 -7.40
CA ALA A 16 17.33 1.42 -5.96
C ALA A 16 16.20 2.18 -5.24
N ARG A 17 15.75 3.31 -5.79
CA ARG A 17 14.62 4.10 -5.24
C ARG A 17 13.32 3.30 -5.29
N VAL A 18 13.06 2.63 -6.41
CA VAL A 18 11.85 1.80 -6.59
C VAL A 18 11.85 0.62 -5.60
N LEU A 19 12.98 -0.08 -5.45
CA LEU A 19 13.11 -1.18 -4.49
C LEU A 19 12.89 -0.69 -3.06
N ALA A 20 13.46 0.46 -2.67
CA ALA A 20 13.23 1.05 -1.35
C ALA A 20 11.75 1.40 -1.09
N GLU A 21 11.02 1.86 -2.11
CA GLU A 21 9.57 2.08 -2.01
C GLU A 21 8.79 0.77 -1.87
N VAL A 22 9.17 -0.28 -2.62
CA VAL A 22 8.53 -1.60 -2.49
C VAL A 22 8.77 -2.18 -1.10
N ASP A 23 10.00 -2.08 -0.58
CA ASP A 23 10.33 -2.59 0.75
C ASP A 23 9.57 -1.85 1.86
N ALA A 24 9.40 -0.53 1.74
CA ALA A 24 8.56 0.23 2.65
C ALA A 24 7.09 -0.23 2.63
N LYS A 25 6.53 -0.49 1.44
CA LYS A 25 5.15 -1.00 1.29
C LYS A 25 5.00 -2.41 1.86
N ARG A 26 5.99 -3.29 1.66
CA ARG A 26 6.02 -4.63 2.29
C ARG A 26 6.03 -4.52 3.81
N GLY A 27 6.86 -3.64 4.37
CA GLY A 27 6.88 -3.42 5.82
C GLY A 27 5.53 -2.93 6.37
N LEU A 28 4.80 -2.10 5.63
CA LEU A 28 3.44 -1.70 6.02
C LEU A 28 2.47 -2.89 5.99
N LEU A 29 2.52 -3.71 4.93
CA LEU A 29 1.69 -4.91 4.81
C LEU A 29 1.96 -5.91 5.93
N ASP A 30 3.22 -6.13 6.29
CA ASP A 30 3.61 -6.99 7.42
C ASP A 30 3.01 -6.47 8.74
N ARG A 31 3.05 -5.15 8.97
CA ARG A 31 2.46 -4.54 10.17
C ARG A 31 0.94 -4.61 10.21
N TYR A 32 0.29 -4.55 9.06
CA TYR A 32 -1.16 -4.72 8.95
C TYR A 32 -1.55 -6.17 9.19
N ALA A 33 -0.81 -7.13 8.63
CA ALA A 33 -1.07 -8.56 8.82
C ALA A 33 -1.08 -8.98 10.30
N GLU A 34 -0.28 -8.34 11.16
CA GLU A 34 -0.29 -8.56 12.62
C GLU A 34 -1.64 -8.24 13.30
N VAL A 35 -2.47 -7.38 12.68
CA VAL A 35 -3.71 -6.84 13.27
C VAL A 35 -4.92 -6.95 12.34
N ALA A 36 -4.78 -7.58 11.18
CA ALA A 36 -5.80 -7.61 10.14
C ALA A 36 -7.12 -8.25 10.62
N ASP A 37 -7.05 -9.23 11.53
CA ASP A 37 -8.22 -9.87 12.12
C ASP A 37 -9.07 -8.90 12.96
N LEU A 38 -8.56 -7.71 13.29
CA LEU A 38 -9.23 -6.66 14.05
C LEU A 38 -9.73 -5.48 13.18
N ASP A 39 -9.49 -5.51 11.85
CA ASP A 39 -9.96 -4.48 10.90
C ASP A 39 -11.38 -4.81 10.43
N TYR A 40 -12.34 -4.74 11.34
CA TYR A 40 -13.77 -4.88 11.06
C TYR A 40 -14.56 -3.69 11.61
N GLU A 41 -15.78 -3.48 11.12
CA GLU A 41 -16.56 -2.24 11.34
C GLU A 41 -16.94 -1.95 12.80
N ASP A 42 -16.77 -2.93 13.70
CA ASP A 42 -17.02 -2.77 15.14
C ASP A 42 -15.88 -1.98 15.79
N ASN A 43 -16.05 -0.66 15.79
CA ASN A 43 -15.14 0.32 16.37
C ASN A 43 -15.20 0.28 17.91
N GLU A 44 -14.68 -0.79 18.51
CA GLU A 44 -14.37 -0.82 19.94
C GLU A 44 -13.15 0.09 20.20
N PRO A 45 -13.19 1.01 21.18
CA PRO A 45 -12.18 2.06 21.36
C PRO A 45 -10.81 1.57 21.90
N GLU A 46 -10.53 0.28 21.85
CA GLU A 46 -9.25 -0.28 22.30
C GLU A 46 -8.13 0.03 21.28
N TYR A 47 -6.91 0.27 21.78
CA TYR A 47 -5.75 0.66 20.97
C TYR A 47 -5.45 -0.29 19.79
N ALA A 48 -5.72 -1.58 19.96
CA ALA A 48 -5.51 -2.58 18.92
C ALA A 48 -6.44 -2.37 17.70
N TYR A 49 -7.71 -2.00 17.94
CA TYR A 49 -8.67 -1.67 16.87
C TYR A 49 -8.27 -0.38 16.14
N GLY A 50 -7.89 0.67 16.88
CA GLY A 50 -7.42 1.91 16.26
C GLY A 50 -6.18 1.71 15.36
N ARG A 51 -5.25 0.82 15.76
CA ARG A 51 -4.11 0.41 14.93
C ARG A 51 -4.57 -0.35 13.69
N ALA A 52 -5.50 -1.30 13.84
CA ALA A 52 -6.03 -2.10 12.74
C ALA A 52 -6.74 -1.22 11.69
N THR A 53 -7.67 -0.36 12.12
CA THR A 53 -8.41 0.55 11.24
C THR A 53 -7.48 1.48 10.46
N GLY A 54 -6.51 2.13 11.14
CA GLY A 54 -5.60 3.06 10.49
C GLY A 54 -4.65 2.38 9.48
N LEU A 55 -4.16 1.18 9.79
CA LEU A 55 -3.35 0.40 8.86
C LEU A 55 -4.20 -0.15 7.70
N GLY A 56 -5.42 -0.59 7.97
CA GLY A 56 -6.38 -1.05 6.96
C GLY A 56 -6.70 0.04 5.94
N GLU A 57 -6.98 1.27 6.40
CA GLU A 57 -7.19 2.42 5.52
C GLU A 57 -5.97 2.69 4.63
N ALA A 58 -4.76 2.69 5.22
CA ALA A 58 -3.52 2.90 4.46
C ALA A 58 -3.30 1.80 3.40
N VAL A 59 -3.58 0.53 3.72
CA VAL A 59 -3.45 -0.59 2.79
C VAL A 59 -4.47 -0.49 1.64
N ARG A 60 -5.74 -0.16 1.94
CA ARG A 60 -6.77 0.07 0.90
C ARG A 60 -6.39 1.22 -0.04
N LEU A 61 -5.86 2.32 0.50
CA LEU A 61 -5.35 3.45 -0.31
C LEU A 61 -4.17 3.05 -1.20
N LEU A 62 -3.24 2.20 -0.71
CA LEU A 62 -2.13 1.68 -1.53
C LEU A 62 -2.59 0.72 -2.63
N ALA A 63 -3.76 0.12 -2.50
CA ALA A 63 -4.35 -0.76 -3.51
C ALA A 63 -4.99 0.03 -4.67
N LEU A 64 -5.44 1.27 -4.46
CA LEU A 64 -6.16 2.07 -5.47
C LEU A 64 -5.47 2.18 -6.84
N PRO A 65 -4.13 2.34 -6.96
CA PRO A 65 -3.47 2.36 -8.27
C PRO A 65 -3.62 1.06 -9.07
N TYR A 66 -4.00 -0.03 -8.42
CA TYR A 66 -4.21 -1.34 -9.01
C TYR A 66 -5.69 -1.61 -9.33
N ALA A 67 -6.59 -0.64 -9.20
CA ALA A 67 -8.04 -0.84 -9.40
C ALA A 67 -8.44 -1.35 -10.80
N SER A 68 -7.57 -1.19 -11.80
CA SER A 68 -7.77 -1.74 -13.15
C SER A 68 -7.18 -3.14 -13.35
N HIS A 69 -6.50 -3.70 -12.35
CA HIS A 69 -5.89 -5.02 -12.41
C HIS A 69 -6.95 -6.12 -12.29
N PRO A 70 -6.90 -7.21 -13.08
CA PRO A 70 -7.91 -8.27 -13.06
C PRO A 70 -8.06 -8.97 -11.70
N ASP A 71 -6.98 -9.00 -10.91
CA ASP A 71 -6.99 -9.59 -9.56
C ASP A 71 -7.43 -8.61 -8.46
N TYR A 72 -7.71 -7.35 -8.82
CA TYR A 72 -8.21 -6.37 -7.87
C TYR A 72 -9.61 -6.76 -7.40
N ARG A 73 -9.82 -6.74 -6.07
CA ARG A 73 -11.14 -7.00 -5.48
C ARG A 73 -11.80 -5.70 -5.08
N GLU A 74 -13.06 -5.51 -5.44
CA GLU A 74 -13.81 -4.29 -5.08
C GLU A 74 -13.90 -4.08 -3.56
N GLU A 75 -13.85 -5.15 -2.76
CA GLU A 75 -13.78 -5.11 -1.29
C GLU A 75 -12.54 -4.37 -0.75
N TRP A 76 -11.51 -4.13 -1.58
CA TRP A 76 -10.32 -3.37 -1.21
C TRP A 76 -10.46 -1.86 -1.40
N ARG A 77 -11.54 -1.40 -2.06
CA ARG A 77 -11.80 0.02 -2.22
C ARG A 77 -12.19 0.61 -0.84
N PRO A 78 -11.58 1.73 -0.41
CA PRO A 78 -11.98 2.43 0.82
C PRO A 78 -13.44 2.86 0.79
#